data_AF-A0A8I0K7G0-F1
#
_entry.id   AF-A0A8I0K7G0-F1
#
_cell.length_a   1.000
_cell.length_b   1.000
_cell.length_c   1.000
_cell.angle_alpha   90.00
_cell.angle_beta   90.00
_cell.angle_gamma   90.00
#
_symmetry.space_group_name_H-M   'P 1'
#
loop_
_entity.id
_entity.type
_entity.pdbx_description
1 polymer ?
#
loop_
_entity_poly.entity_id
_entity_poly.type
_entity_poly.pdbx_seq_one_letter_code
_entity_poly.pdbx_strand_id
1 'polypeptide(L)'
;LKNKTVKVSLPVHSFNISVTQDNKPVPNTLFSIFYRGREISKRTDSRGMLNVRMLTGFVFGFGIKGKSLILSRVEKNTITKAFTVNGSAVHASKAYEANDAKQKQNENLNKHKKEKQEEAAKKQADQAKTQKNSKNEVKQSNTYTENGGKPLTTVSNQASVTSDTTNYIIYPNGTIDRINKDAT
;
A
#
# COMPACT_ATOMS: atom_id res chain seq x y z
N LEU A 1 29.11 8.42 40.74
CA LEU A 1 28.60 8.29 39.35
C LEU A 1 27.09 8.11 39.23
N LYS A 2 26.28 8.35 40.28
CA LYS A 2 24.82 8.25 40.15
C LYS A 2 24.28 9.44 39.34
N ASN A 3 23.45 9.15 38.33
CA ASN A 3 22.67 10.10 37.53
C ASN A 3 23.42 10.99 36.52
N LYS A 4 24.52 10.52 35.91
CA LYS A 4 25.09 11.17 34.73
C LYS A 4 24.68 10.46 33.44
N THR A 5 23.92 11.16 32.59
CA THR A 5 23.63 10.72 31.22
C THR A 5 24.88 10.95 30.37
N VAL A 6 25.49 9.87 29.89
CA VAL A 6 26.63 9.94 28.97
C VAL A 6 26.09 9.98 27.55
N LYS A 7 26.40 11.04 26.80
CA LYS A 7 26.14 11.12 25.37
C LYS A 7 27.34 10.53 24.63
N VAL A 8 27.14 9.43 23.93
CA VAL A 8 28.16 8.78 23.11
C VAL A 8 27.79 8.93 21.64
N SER A 9 28.70 9.47 20.84
CA SER A 9 28.56 9.46 19.38
C SER A 9 28.94 8.09 18.85
N LEU A 10 28.04 7.45 18.11
CA LEU A 10 28.30 6.16 17.48
C LEU A 10 28.62 6.39 16.00
N PRO A 11 29.79 5.95 15.52
CA PRO A 11 30.17 6.16 14.12
C PRO A 11 29.31 5.30 13.19
N VAL A 12 29.06 5.81 11.99
CA VAL A 12 28.50 5.02 10.89
C VAL A 12 29.64 4.30 10.20
N HIS A 13 29.51 2.98 10.06
CA HIS A 13 30.47 2.13 9.38
C HIS A 13 29.90 1.66 8.04
N SER A 14 30.75 1.68 7.00
CA SER A 14 30.41 1.21 5.66
C SER A 14 31.10 -0.12 5.42
N PHE A 15 30.34 -1.14 5.03
CA PHE A 15 30.87 -2.48 4.81
C PHE A 15 30.04 -3.23 3.77
N ASN A 16 30.58 -4.35 3.30
CA ASN A 16 29.89 -5.23 2.38
C ASN A 16 29.32 -6.45 3.09
N ILE A 17 28.20 -6.93 2.60
CA ILE A 17 27.64 -8.23 2.94
C ILE A 17 27.88 -9.15 1.75
N SER A 18 28.54 -10.29 1.97
CA SER A 18 28.75 -11.34 0.97
C SER A 18 27.72 -12.44 1.18
N VAL A 19 26.93 -12.75 0.15
CA VAL A 19 25.87 -13.76 0.22
C VAL A 19 26.25 -14.97 -0.62
N THR A 20 26.32 -16.12 0.05
CA THR A 20 26.67 -17.40 -0.59
C THR A 20 25.63 -18.47 -0.33
N GLN A 21 25.46 -19.38 -1.27
CA GLN A 21 24.70 -20.61 -1.13
C GLN A 21 25.62 -21.75 -1.58
N ASP A 22 25.82 -22.77 -0.75
CA ASP A 22 26.67 -23.92 -1.06
C ASP A 22 28.07 -23.49 -1.57
N ASN A 23 28.66 -22.48 -0.89
CA ASN A 23 29.93 -21.82 -1.24
C ASN A 23 29.98 -21.09 -2.59
N LYS A 24 28.84 -20.92 -3.27
CA LYS A 24 28.72 -20.14 -4.51
C LYS A 24 28.07 -18.79 -4.24
N PRO A 25 28.51 -17.71 -4.91
CA PRO A 25 27.87 -16.40 -4.76
C PRO A 25 26.42 -16.45 -5.24
N VAL A 26 25.55 -15.67 -4.57
CA VAL A 26 24.12 -15.55 -4.93
C VAL A 26 23.87 -14.19 -5.62
N PRO A 27 23.99 -14.11 -6.95
CA PRO A 27 23.87 -12.85 -7.66
C PRO A 27 22.41 -12.42 -7.89
N ASN A 28 22.22 -11.13 -8.14
CA ASN A 28 20.96 -10.54 -8.62
C ASN A 28 19.70 -10.93 -7.81
N THR A 29 19.86 -11.18 -6.51
CA THR A 29 18.78 -11.67 -5.64
C THR A 29 18.38 -10.59 -4.65
N LEU A 30 17.07 -10.37 -4.49
CA LEU A 30 16.53 -9.34 -3.61
C LEU A 30 16.48 -9.82 -2.17
N PHE A 31 17.18 -9.13 -1.28
CA PHE A 31 17.15 -9.35 0.16
C PHE A 31 16.61 -8.13 0.89
N SER A 32 16.21 -8.34 2.15
CA SER A 32 15.72 -7.32 3.06
C SER A 32 16.69 -7.15 4.22
N ILE A 33 16.99 -5.90 4.53
CA ILE A 33 17.79 -5.50 5.67
C ILE A 33 16.87 -4.83 6.68
N PHE A 34 16.75 -5.42 7.86
CA PHE A 34 15.96 -4.90 8.97
C PHE A 34 16.86 -4.11 9.90
N TYR A 35 16.72 -2.79 9.91
CA TYR A 35 17.60 -1.93 10.68
C TYR A 35 16.84 -0.75 11.26
N ARG A 36 16.89 -0.60 12.59
CA ARG A 36 16.28 0.52 13.35
C ARG A 36 14.80 0.75 13.00
N GLY A 37 14.01 -0.33 12.99
CA GLY A 37 12.58 -0.28 12.72
C GLY A 37 12.21 -0.09 11.24
N ARG A 38 13.18 -0.19 10.33
CA ARG A 38 12.95 -0.09 8.89
C ARG A 38 13.35 -1.38 8.19
N GLU A 39 12.63 -1.72 7.15
CA GLU A 39 13.01 -2.75 6.19
C GLU A 39 13.53 -2.08 4.92
N ILE A 40 14.72 -2.48 4.47
CA ILE A 40 15.39 -1.92 3.31
C ILE A 40 15.64 -3.05 2.31
N SER A 41 14.94 -3.03 1.18
CA SER A 41 15.15 -4.00 0.11
C SER A 41 16.40 -3.65 -0.69
N LYS A 42 17.30 -4.62 -0.86
CA LYS A 42 18.56 -4.46 -1.58
C LYS A 42 18.89 -5.70 -2.40
N ARG A 43 19.38 -5.49 -3.62
CA ARG A 43 19.74 -6.58 -4.53
C ARG A 43 21.25 -6.82 -4.55
N THR A 44 21.65 -8.09 -4.47
CA THR A 44 23.05 -8.51 -4.62
C THR A 44 23.59 -8.19 -6.02
N ASP A 45 24.86 -7.81 -6.09
CA ASP A 45 25.56 -7.64 -7.37
C ASP A 45 25.89 -8.99 -8.03
N SER A 46 26.63 -8.98 -9.15
CA SER A 46 27.07 -10.19 -9.85
C SER A 46 27.99 -11.11 -9.03
N ARG A 47 28.60 -10.59 -7.95
CA ARG A 47 29.47 -11.33 -7.03
C ARG A 47 28.75 -11.76 -5.76
N GLY A 48 27.44 -11.53 -5.65
CA GLY A 48 26.68 -11.83 -4.44
C GLY A 48 26.87 -10.81 -3.32
N MET A 49 27.30 -9.59 -3.64
CA MET A 49 27.67 -8.58 -2.64
C MET A 49 26.61 -7.49 -2.48
N LEU A 50 26.51 -6.95 -1.26
CA LEU A 50 25.65 -5.83 -0.88
C LEU A 50 26.45 -4.81 -0.08
N ASN A 51 26.57 -3.57 -0.57
CA ASN A 51 27.16 -2.50 0.23
C ASN A 51 26.13 -1.93 1.23
N VAL A 52 26.49 -1.71 2.49
CA VAL A 52 25.60 -1.19 3.53
C VAL A 52 26.32 -0.18 4.43
N ARG A 53 25.54 0.73 5.05
CA ARG A 53 26.04 1.72 6.00
C ARG A 53 25.17 1.73 7.24
N MET A 54 25.76 1.47 8.41
CA MET A 54 25.04 1.31 9.67
C MET A 54 25.87 1.80 10.85
N LEU A 55 25.23 2.18 11.95
CA LEU A 55 25.91 2.55 13.19
C LEU A 55 26.62 1.34 13.81
N THR A 56 27.90 1.51 14.13
CA THR A 56 28.69 0.51 14.84
C THR A 56 28.06 0.13 16.18
N GLY A 57 28.09 -1.17 16.51
CA GLY A 57 27.53 -1.71 17.75
C GLY A 57 26.03 -2.04 17.69
N PHE A 58 25.30 -1.53 16.68
CA PHE A 58 23.89 -1.88 16.51
C PHE A 58 23.71 -3.27 15.91
N VAL A 59 22.54 -3.86 16.15
CA VAL A 59 22.10 -5.12 15.52
C VAL A 59 21.22 -4.80 14.31
N PHE A 60 21.42 -5.55 13.24
CA PHE A 60 20.57 -5.55 12.05
C PHE A 60 20.12 -6.98 11.75
N GLY A 61 18.97 -7.10 11.10
CA GLY A 61 18.49 -8.34 10.51
C GLY A 61 18.78 -8.39 9.02
N PHE A 62 19.08 -9.58 8.52
CA PHE A 62 19.27 -9.88 7.11
C PHE A 62 18.33 -11.01 6.73
N GLY A 63 17.49 -10.82 5.71
CA GLY A 63 16.49 -11.80 5.33
C GLY A 63 15.75 -11.44 4.06
N ILE A 64 14.46 -11.76 4.00
CA ILE A 64 13.61 -11.60 2.81
C ILE A 64 12.24 -11.07 3.23
N LYS A 65 11.77 -10.03 2.55
CA LYS A 65 10.43 -9.41 2.60
C LYS A 65 9.63 -9.72 3.88
N GLY A 66 9.78 -8.89 4.90
CA GLY A 66 9.09 -9.01 6.20
C GLY A 66 9.63 -10.07 7.16
N LYS A 67 10.61 -10.89 6.76
CA LYS A 67 11.22 -11.91 7.62
C LYS A 67 12.73 -11.74 7.69
N SER A 68 13.26 -11.57 8.90
CA SER A 68 14.71 -11.63 9.16
C SER A 68 15.15 -13.08 9.31
N LEU A 69 16.16 -13.50 8.52
CA LEU A 69 16.74 -14.84 8.60
C LEU A 69 17.91 -14.89 9.58
N ILE A 70 18.72 -13.84 9.61
CA ILE A 70 19.96 -13.78 10.40
C ILE A 70 20.03 -12.42 11.10
N LEU A 71 20.25 -12.42 12.41
CA LEU A 71 20.57 -11.21 13.17
C LEU A 71 22.09 -11.08 13.31
N SER A 72 22.60 -9.88 13.14
CA SER A 72 24.03 -9.62 13.20
C SER A 72 24.33 -8.25 13.78
N ARG A 73 25.41 -8.15 14.56
CA ARG A 73 25.94 -6.86 15.03
C ARG A 73 26.83 -6.22 13.97
N VAL A 74 26.80 -4.88 13.91
CA VAL A 74 27.72 -4.07 13.12
C VAL A 74 29.03 -3.95 13.89
N GLU A 75 30.07 -4.54 13.36
CA GLU A 75 31.42 -4.53 13.93
C GLU A 75 32.23 -3.35 13.38
N LYS A 76 33.11 -2.81 14.22
CA LYS A 76 34.05 -1.76 13.80
C LYS A 76 35.12 -2.38 12.92
N ASN A 77 35.50 -1.69 11.84
CA ASN A 77 36.57 -2.08 10.91
C ASN A 77 36.31 -3.36 10.08
N THR A 78 35.13 -3.97 10.18
CA THR A 78 34.78 -5.13 9.34
C THR A 78 34.49 -4.66 7.91
N ILE A 79 35.30 -5.09 6.94
CA ILE A 79 35.13 -4.69 5.53
C ILE A 79 34.02 -5.49 4.87
N THR A 80 33.97 -6.80 5.14
CA THR A 80 33.02 -7.74 4.55
C THR A 80 32.47 -8.69 5.61
N LYS A 81 31.16 -8.91 5.61
CA LYS A 81 30.47 -9.88 6.46
C LYS A 81 29.80 -10.94 5.61
N ALA A 82 30.15 -12.20 5.81
CA ALA A 82 29.59 -13.31 5.04
C ALA A 82 28.28 -13.83 5.65
N PHE A 83 27.31 -14.14 4.80
CA PHE A 83 26.11 -14.88 5.15
C PHE A 83 25.90 -16.02 4.17
N THR A 84 25.73 -17.21 4.72
CA THR A 84 25.29 -18.38 3.96
C THR A 84 23.78 -18.48 4.04
N VAL A 85 23.13 -18.60 2.89
CA VAL A 85 21.67 -18.74 2.78
C VAL A 85 21.31 -20.07 2.16
N ASN A 86 20.16 -20.62 2.56
CA ASN A 86 19.65 -21.86 2.00
C ASN A 86 18.96 -21.59 0.65
N GLY A 87 18.88 -22.60 -0.22
CA GLY A 87 18.21 -22.47 -1.52
C GLY A 87 16.74 -22.03 -1.41
N SER A 88 16.04 -22.44 -0.35
CA SER A 88 14.66 -22.00 -0.07
C SER A 88 14.53 -20.48 0.06
N ALA A 89 15.52 -19.81 0.63
CA ALA A 89 15.56 -18.36 0.73
C ALA A 89 15.68 -17.74 -0.67
N VAL A 90 16.57 -18.24 -1.51
CA VAL A 90 16.73 -17.75 -2.89
C VAL A 90 15.44 -17.93 -3.70
N HIS A 91 14.77 -19.08 -3.57
CA HIS A 91 13.48 -19.32 -4.21
C HIS A 91 12.38 -18.39 -3.69
N ALA A 92 12.30 -18.18 -2.37
CA ALA A 92 11.33 -17.27 -1.78
C ALA A 92 11.52 -15.84 -2.27
N SER A 93 12.77 -15.36 -2.35
CA SER A 93 13.09 -14.05 -2.92
C SER A 93 12.51 -13.87 -4.32
N LYS A 94 12.81 -14.81 -5.23
CA LYS A 94 12.29 -14.79 -6.61
C LYS A 94 10.75 -14.86 -6.66
N ALA A 95 10.13 -15.67 -5.81
CA ALA A 95 8.67 -15.80 -5.74
C ALA A 95 8.02 -14.48 -5.30
N TYR A 96 8.60 -13.78 -4.32
CA TYR A 96 8.12 -12.47 -3.89
C TYR A 96 8.21 -11.44 -5.02
N GLU A 97 9.30 -11.45 -5.79
CA GLU A 97 9.46 -10.55 -6.93
C GLU A 97 8.43 -10.82 -8.03
N ALA A 98 8.20 -12.10 -8.36
CA ALA A 98 7.20 -12.47 -9.35
C ALA A 98 5.77 -12.05 -8.93
N ASN A 99 5.44 -12.21 -7.65
CA ASN A 99 4.15 -11.79 -7.12
C ASN A 99 3.99 -10.25 -7.10
N ASP A 100 5.05 -9.51 -6.76
CA ASP A 100 5.07 -8.04 -6.80
C ASP A 100 4.85 -7.52 -8.23
N ALA A 101 5.50 -8.15 -9.21
CA ALA A 101 5.31 -7.84 -10.63
C ALA A 101 3.86 -8.11 -11.10
N LYS A 102 3.27 -9.24 -10.71
CA LYS A 102 1.87 -9.57 -11.02
C LYS A 102 0.88 -8.59 -10.39
N GLN A 103 1.12 -8.18 -9.14
CA GLN A 103 0.28 -7.19 -8.47
C GLN A 103 0.32 -5.84 -9.20
N LYS A 104 1.51 -5.37 -9.58
CA LYS A 104 1.67 -4.14 -10.37
C LYS A 104 1.00 -4.21 -11.74
N GLN A 105 1.06 -5.36 -12.41
CA GLN A 105 0.33 -5.57 -13.66
C GLN A 105 -1.18 -5.49 -13.45
N ASN A 106 -1.72 -6.17 -12.43
CA ASN A 106 -3.15 -6.13 -12.14
C ASN A 106 -3.64 -4.72 -11.74
N GLU A 107 -2.84 -3.95 -11.00
CA GLU A 107 -3.15 -2.56 -10.67
C GLU A 107 -3.19 -1.67 -11.93
N ASN A 108 -2.25 -1.84 -12.85
CA ASN A 108 -2.24 -1.11 -14.12
C ASN A 108 -3.41 -1.51 -15.03
N LEU A 109 -3.76 -2.80 -15.10
CA LEU A 109 -4.95 -3.26 -15.82
C LEU A 109 -6.24 -2.70 -15.22
N ASN A 110 -6.34 -2.61 -13.89
CA ASN A 110 -7.50 -2.03 -13.21
C ASN A 110 -7.60 -0.52 -13.39
N LYS A 111 -6.48 0.21 -13.44
CA LYS A 111 -6.46 1.63 -13.84
C LYS A 111 -6.98 1.82 -15.27
N HIS A 112 -6.48 1.05 -16.23
CA HIS A 112 -6.94 1.14 -17.62
C HIS A 112 -8.41 0.74 -17.80
N LYS A 113 -8.94 -0.21 -17.01
CA LYS A 113 -10.38 -0.53 -17.02
C LYS A 113 -11.23 0.62 -16.47
N LYS A 114 -10.79 1.29 -15.38
CA LYS A 114 -11.47 2.48 -14.85
C LYS A 114 -11.44 3.64 -15.84
N GLU A 115 -10.29 3.90 -16.47
CA GLU A 115 -10.14 4.95 -17.50
C GLU A 115 -11.04 4.68 -18.71
N LYS A 116 -11.11 3.43 -19.20
CA LYS A 116 -12.03 3.06 -20.29
C LYS A 116 -13.51 3.14 -19.90
N GLN A 117 -13.87 2.82 -18.66
CA GLN A 117 -15.25 2.99 -18.17
C GLN A 117 -15.63 4.47 -18.01
N GLU A 118 -14.71 5.33 -17.56
CA GLU A 118 -14.94 6.79 -17.52
C GLU A 118 -15.05 7.40 -18.92
N GLU A 119 -14.23 6.94 -19.88
CA GLU A 119 -14.30 7.42 -21.26
C GLU A 119 -15.58 6.93 -21.97
N ALA A 120 -16.03 5.70 -21.70
CA ALA A 120 -17.32 5.20 -22.18
C ALA A 120 -18.51 5.91 -21.54
N ALA A 121 -18.45 6.22 -20.25
CA ALA A 121 -19.49 6.99 -19.55
C ALA A 121 -19.58 8.43 -20.05
N LYS A 122 -18.44 9.08 -20.36
CA LYS A 122 -18.41 10.41 -21.01
C LYS A 122 -18.99 10.36 -22.42
N LYS A 123 -18.65 9.35 -23.23
CA LYS A 123 -19.23 9.18 -24.58
C LYS A 123 -20.74 8.92 -24.56
N GLN A 124 -21.24 8.17 -23.57
CA GLN A 124 -22.69 7.98 -23.38
C GLN A 124 -23.39 9.25 -22.88
N ALA A 125 -22.76 10.03 -21.99
CA ALA A 125 -23.28 11.32 -21.53
C ALA A 125 -23.33 12.37 -22.65
N ASP A 126 -22.34 12.37 -23.56
CA ASP A 126 -22.33 13.26 -24.73
C ASP A 126 -23.33 12.81 -25.80
N GLN A 127 -23.52 11.50 -26.02
CA GLN A 127 -24.56 10.99 -26.91
C GLN A 127 -25.98 11.31 -26.39
N ALA A 128 -26.21 11.25 -25.08
CA ALA A 128 -27.48 11.62 -24.44
C ALA A 128 -27.80 13.13 -24.54
N LYS A 129 -26.79 14.00 -24.71
CA LYS A 129 -27.01 15.43 -25.00
C LYS A 129 -27.45 15.66 -26.45
N THR A 130 -26.99 14.86 -27.41
CA THR A 130 -27.38 15.00 -28.83
C THR A 130 -28.79 14.51 -29.14
N GLN A 131 -29.37 13.57 -28.38
CA GLN A 131 -30.74 13.09 -28.62
C GLN A 131 -31.86 13.99 -28.03
N LYS A 132 -31.52 14.99 -27.21
CA LYS A 132 -32.51 15.92 -26.62
C LYS A 132 -32.84 17.12 -27.51
N ASN A 133 -32.37 17.14 -28.76
CA ASN A 133 -32.53 18.29 -29.66
C ASN A 133 -33.60 18.12 -30.76
N SER A 134 -34.52 17.18 -30.60
CA SER A 134 -35.67 17.08 -31.49
C SER A 134 -36.92 16.68 -30.73
N LYS A 135 -37.38 17.58 -29.84
CA LYS A 135 -38.81 17.84 -29.61
C LYS A 135 -39.00 19.10 -28.74
N ASN A 136 -39.45 20.14 -29.44
CA ASN A 136 -40.17 21.33 -29.00
C ASN A 136 -39.72 22.10 -27.75
N GLU A 137 -39.46 23.38 -28.02
CA GLU A 137 -39.19 24.48 -27.11
C GLU A 137 -40.20 24.54 -25.95
N VAL A 138 -39.70 24.53 -24.72
CA VAL A 138 -40.32 25.28 -23.62
C VAL A 138 -39.24 26.14 -23.01
N LYS A 139 -39.24 27.43 -23.34
CA LYS A 139 -38.39 28.44 -22.71
C LYS A 139 -38.76 28.51 -21.22
N GLN A 140 -37.91 28.00 -20.34
CA GLN A 140 -38.01 28.29 -18.92
C GLN A 140 -37.24 29.59 -18.62
N SER A 141 -37.98 30.65 -18.37
CA SER A 141 -37.49 31.95 -17.91
C SER A 141 -36.96 31.83 -16.48
N ASN A 142 -35.70 32.24 -16.27
CA ASN A 142 -35.14 32.48 -14.95
C ASN A 142 -35.80 33.72 -14.34
N THR A 143 -36.78 33.54 -13.46
CA THR A 143 -37.31 34.64 -12.64
C THR A 143 -36.83 34.43 -11.20
N TYR A 144 -35.82 35.23 -10.82
CA TYR A 144 -35.42 35.42 -9.44
C TYR A 144 -36.40 36.37 -8.75
N THR A 145 -36.98 35.91 -7.64
CA THR A 145 -37.67 36.68 -6.58
C THR A 145 -38.96 37.44 -6.94
N GLU A 146 -40.02 37.21 -6.15
CA GLU A 146 -41.14 38.14 -5.98
C GLU A 146 -41.40 38.40 -4.48
N ASN A 147 -41.80 39.63 -4.16
CA ASN A 147 -41.81 40.25 -2.83
C ASN A 147 -42.63 39.49 -1.77
N GLY A 148 -42.05 39.27 -0.58
CA GLY A 148 -42.80 38.88 0.62
C GLY A 148 -42.18 37.78 1.51
N GLY A 149 -41.00 37.26 1.20
CA GLY A 149 -40.24 36.40 2.13
C GLY A 149 -40.85 35.02 2.44
N LYS A 150 -41.79 34.51 1.63
CA LYS A 150 -42.30 33.14 1.74
C LYS A 150 -41.84 32.32 0.53
N PRO A 151 -41.13 31.19 0.71
CA PRO A 151 -40.81 30.30 -0.40
C PRO A 151 -42.09 29.68 -0.97
N LEU A 152 -42.19 29.63 -2.31
CA LEU A 152 -43.34 29.11 -3.07
C LEU A 152 -43.40 27.57 -3.11
N THR A 153 -42.46 26.88 -2.48
CA THR A 153 -42.46 25.42 -2.37
C THR A 153 -42.81 25.03 -0.94
N THR A 154 -44.05 24.60 -0.71
CA THR A 154 -44.35 23.77 0.45
C THR A 154 -43.60 22.45 0.28
N VAL A 155 -42.75 22.11 1.24
CA VAL A 155 -42.18 20.76 1.33
C VAL A 155 -43.36 19.85 1.64
N SER A 156 -43.97 19.25 0.62
CA SER A 156 -44.91 18.15 0.80
C SER A 156 -44.20 17.06 1.60
N ASN A 157 -44.90 16.43 2.55
CA ASN A 157 -44.42 15.32 3.38
C ASN A 157 -43.82 14.19 2.54
N GLN A 158 -42.57 14.36 2.11
CA GLN A 158 -41.79 13.30 1.53
C GLN A 158 -41.26 12.51 2.71
N ALA A 159 -41.65 11.25 2.79
CA ALA A 159 -41.20 10.34 3.83
C ALA A 159 -39.68 10.47 3.98
N SER A 160 -39.22 10.55 5.23
CA SER A 160 -37.81 10.62 5.59
C SER A 160 -37.03 9.61 4.77
N VAL A 161 -35.97 10.07 4.08
CA VAL A 161 -35.03 9.22 3.34
C VAL A 161 -34.66 8.04 4.24
N THR A 162 -35.14 6.84 3.90
CA THR A 162 -34.82 5.62 4.64
C THR A 162 -33.32 5.44 4.56
N SER A 163 -32.63 5.52 5.70
CA SER A 163 -31.20 5.26 5.76
C SER A 163 -30.99 3.76 5.58
N ASP A 164 -30.43 3.34 4.44
CA ASP A 164 -30.04 1.94 4.14
C ASP A 164 -28.82 1.48 4.96
N THR A 165 -28.82 1.79 6.26
CA THR A 165 -27.76 1.37 7.17
C THR A 165 -28.08 -0.03 7.69
N THR A 166 -27.29 -1.01 7.24
CA THR A 166 -27.37 -2.38 7.77
C THR A 166 -26.55 -2.51 9.04
N ASN A 167 -27.20 -2.81 10.16
CA ASN A 167 -26.57 -3.00 11.47
C ASN A 167 -26.42 -4.50 11.81
N TYR A 168 -25.32 -4.85 12.47
CA TYR A 168 -24.99 -6.22 12.93
C TYR A 168 -24.70 -6.26 14.44
N ILE A 169 -25.03 -7.38 15.09
CA ILE A 169 -24.58 -7.73 16.45
C ILE A 169 -23.56 -8.86 16.32
N ILE A 170 -22.41 -8.70 16.95
CA ILE A 170 -21.36 -9.73 17.03
C ILE A 170 -21.28 -10.22 18.46
N TYR A 171 -21.53 -11.52 18.66
CA TYR A 171 -21.52 -12.15 19.97
C TYR A 171 -20.12 -12.67 20.34
N PRO A 172 -19.79 -12.81 21.64
CA PRO A 172 -18.48 -13.31 22.09
C PRO A 172 -18.12 -14.72 21.63
N ASN A 173 -19.13 -15.52 21.28
CA ASN A 173 -18.99 -16.86 20.69
C ASN A 173 -18.75 -16.83 19.15
N GLY A 174 -18.66 -15.63 18.56
CA GLY A 174 -18.37 -15.44 17.14
C GLY A 174 -19.61 -15.43 16.23
N THR A 175 -20.82 -15.60 16.75
CA THR A 175 -22.04 -15.54 15.95
C THR A 175 -22.35 -14.09 15.55
N ILE A 176 -22.88 -13.87 14.34
CA ILE A 176 -23.23 -12.55 13.82
C ILE A 176 -24.70 -12.54 13.36
N ASP A 177 -25.50 -11.61 13.89
CA ASP A 177 -26.90 -11.42 13.52
C ASP A 177 -27.16 -10.03 12.92
N ARG A 178 -27.97 -9.97 11.85
CA ARG A 178 -28.43 -8.71 11.24
C ARG A 178 -29.63 -8.16 12.03
N ILE A 179 -29.50 -6.94 12.54
CA ILE A 179 -30.53 -6.28 13.36
C ILE A 179 -31.72 -5.83 12.48
N ASN A 180 -31.41 -5.35 11.26
CA ASN A 180 -32.40 -4.79 10.34
C ASN A 180 -32.54 -5.72 9.13
N LYS A 181 -33.33 -6.80 9.25
CA LYS A 181 -33.50 -7.78 8.16
C LYS A 181 -34.11 -7.20 6.88
N ASP A 182 -34.88 -6.12 6.99
CA ASP A 182 -35.69 -5.56 5.90
C ASP A 182 -35.12 -4.27 5.27
N ALA A 183 -33.93 -3.83 5.67
CA ALA A 183 -33.23 -2.76 4.94
C ALA A 183 -32.79 -3.30 3.55
N THR A 184 -33.19 -2.63 2.47
CA THR A 184 -32.96 -3.08 1.08
C THR A 184 -31.72 -2.44 0.49
#